data_AF-A0A1E3NEC0-F1
#
_entry.id   AF-A0A1E3NEC0-F1
#
_cell.length_a   1.000
_cell.length_b   1.000
_cell.length_c   1.000
_cell.angle_alpha   90.00
_cell.angle_beta   90.00
_cell.angle_gamma   90.00
#
_symmetry.space_group_name_H-M   'P 1'
#
loop_
_entity.id
_entity.type
_entity.pdbx_description
1 polymer ?
#
loop_
_entity_poly.entity_id
_entity_poly.type
_entity_poly.pdbx_seq_one_letter_code
_entity_poly.pdbx_strand_id
1 'polypeptide(L)' 'MGSNGHKLLTVLVFSGLGVYSGVKFFEPLVVEQLRKDGNLRADIDVPQFDKNGDKIVNGVDQSVELDRLRERLEQKKE' A
#
# COMPACT_ATOMS: atom_id res chain seq x y z
N MET A 1 -9.16 -7.89 37.08
CA MET A 1 -9.43 -7.68 35.64
C MET A 1 -8.21 -6.97 35.05
N GLY A 2 -7.27 -7.62 34.34
CA GLY A 2 -6.06 -6.86 33.94
C GLY A 2 -4.93 -7.51 33.13
N SER A 3 -4.99 -8.78 32.73
CA SER A 3 -3.88 -9.40 31.95
C SER A 3 -4.27 -9.94 30.57
N ASN A 4 -5.54 -10.33 30.37
CA ASN A 4 -5.97 -10.98 29.13
C ASN A 4 -6.43 -9.99 28.03
N GLY A 5 -6.87 -8.79 28.41
CA GLY A 5 -7.31 -7.76 27.45
C GLY A 5 -6.18 -7.26 26.55
N HIS A 6 -5.01 -6.98 27.14
CA HIS A 6 -3.84 -6.54 26.37
C HIS A 6 -3.32 -7.62 25.43
N LYS A 7 -3.33 -8.89 25.84
CA LYS A 7 -2.93 -10.00 24.96
C LYS A 7 -3.83 -10.13 23.74
N LEU A 8 -5.15 -10.04 23.94
CA LEU A 8 -6.11 -10.10 22.83
C LEU A 8 -5.94 -8.91 21.87
N LEU A 9 -5.77 -7.70 22.41
CA LEU A 9 -5.51 -6.50 21.62
C LEU A 9 -4.21 -6.64 20.80
N THR A 10 -3.13 -7.12 21.41
CA THR A 10 -1.86 -7.36 20.72
C THR A 10 -2.02 -8.34 19.57
N VAL A 11 -2.70 -9.47 19.78
CA VAL A 11 -2.94 -10.45 18.70
C VAL A 11 -3.72 -9.80 17.56
N LEU A 12 -4.80 -9.07 17.85
CA LEU A 12 -5.59 -8.40 16.81
C LEU A 12 -4.76 -7.38 16.01
N VAL A 13 -3.95 -6.57 16.69
CA VAL A 13 -3.11 -5.57 16.04
C VAL A 13 -2.07 -6.24 15.13
N PHE A 14 -1.33 -7.23 15.64
CA PHE A 14 -0.30 -7.89 14.84
C PHE A 14 -0.87 -8.74 13.70
N SER A 15 -1.99 -9.43 13.92
CA SER A 15 -2.69 -10.15 12.85
C SER A 15 -3.20 -9.18 11.77
N GLY A 16 -3.80 -8.05 12.17
CA GLY A 16 -4.27 -7.02 11.25
C GLY A 16 -3.14 -6.41 10.43
N LEU A 17 -2.04 -6.03 11.09
CA LEU A 17 -0.84 -5.51 10.41
C LEU A 17 -0.21 -6.55 9.48
N GLY A 18 -0.15 -7.82 9.91
CA GLY A 18 0.39 -8.91 9.09
C GLY A 18 -0.42 -9.13 7.81
N VAL A 19 -1.75 -9.20 7.92
CA VAL A 19 -2.64 -9.33 6.75
C VAL A 19 -2.54 -8.10 5.86
N TYR A 20 -2.60 -6.89 6.42
CA TYR A 20 -2.50 -5.65 5.66
C TYR A 20 -1.19 -5.55 4.88
N SER A 21 -0.06 -5.77 5.54
CA SER A 21 1.26 -5.73 4.91
C SER A 21 1.42 -6.84 3.87
N GLY A 22 0.93 -8.05 4.15
CA GLY A 22 0.95 -9.15 3.21
C GLY A 22 0.18 -8.83 1.94
N VAL A 23 -1.07 -8.35 2.06
CA VAL A 23 -1.88 -7.96 0.89
C VAL A 23 -1.18 -6.86 0.10
N LYS A 24 -0.71 -5.80 0.76
CA LYS A 24 0.01 -4.70 0.10
C LYS A 24 1.25 -5.15 -0.66
N PHE A 25 1.98 -6.14 -0.15
CA PHE A 25 3.18 -6.68 -0.78
C PHE A 25 2.86 -7.64 -1.94
N PHE A 26 1.93 -8.57 -1.74
CA PHE A 26 1.63 -9.61 -2.73
C PHE A 26 0.73 -9.13 -3.87
N GLU A 27 -0.14 -8.16 -3.63
CA GLU A 27 -1.06 -7.64 -4.65
C GLU A 27 -0.35 -7.14 -5.92
N PRO A 28 0.66 -6.25 -5.87
CA PRO A 28 1.36 -5.80 -7.08
C PRO A 28 2.02 -6.97 -7.82
N LEU A 29 2.63 -7.91 -7.09
CA LEU A 29 3.30 -9.09 -7.66
C LEU A 29 2.31 -9.99 -8.42
N VAL A 30 1.18 -10.29 -7.80
CA VAL A 30 0.15 -11.16 -8.41
C VAL A 30 -0.47 -10.47 -9.63
N VAL A 31 -0.77 -9.17 -9.53
CA VAL A 31 -1.33 -8.40 -10.65
C VAL A 31 -0.35 -8.33 -11.82
N GLU A 32 0.94 -8.11 -11.56
CA GLU A 32 1.97 -8.09 -12.61
C GLU A 32 2.10 -9.45 -13.29
N GLN A 33 2.08 -10.55 -12.52
CA GLN A 33 2.15 -11.90 -13.08
C GLN A 33 0.92 -12.21 -13.93
N LEU A 34 -0.29 -11.94 -13.43
CA LEU A 34 -1.53 -12.10 -14.20
C LEU A 34 -1.53 -11.27 -15.49
N ARG A 35 -0.91 -10.08 -15.46
CA ARG A 35 -0.74 -9.23 -16.65
C ARG A 35 0.15 -9.88 -17.70
N LYS A 36 1.31 -10.40 -17.27
CA LYS A 36 2.27 -11.09 -18.14
C LYS A 36 1.66 -12.34 -18.76
N ASP A 37 0.86 -13.07 -17.99
CA ASP A 37 0.21 -14.31 -18.41
C ASP A 37 -1.04 -14.08 -19.27
N GLY A 38 -1.48 -12.82 -19.45
CA GLY A 38 -2.69 -12.49 -20.22
C GLY A 38 -3.99 -12.92 -19.55
N ASN A 39 -3.96 -13.29 -18.27
CA ASN A 39 -5.10 -13.78 -17.49
C ASN A 39 -5.78 -12.67 -16.68
N LEU A 40 -5.45 -11.40 -16.91
CA LEU A 40 -6.16 -10.29 -16.29
C LEU A 40 -7.58 -10.20 -16.86
N ARG A 41 -8.54 -10.14 -15.94
CA ARG A 41 -9.90 -9.74 -16.25
C ARG A 41 -9.90 -8.34 -16.87
N ALA A 42 -10.50 -8.22 -18.06
CA ALA A 42 -10.58 -6.98 -18.81
C ALA A 42 -11.85 -6.16 -18.53
N ASP A 43 -12.78 -6.73 -17.74
CA ASP A 43 -14.07 -6.12 -17.41
C ASP A 43 -14.02 -5.24 -16.15
N ILE A 44 -12.86 -5.14 -15.51
CA ILE A 44 -12.64 -4.34 -14.30
C ILE A 44 -11.38 -3.49 -14.46
N ASP A 45 -11.38 -2.31 -13.85
CA ASP A 45 -10.18 -1.48 -13.81
C ASP A 45 -9.09 -2.16 -12.98
N VAL A 46 -7.94 -2.38 -13.62
CA VAL A 46 -6.78 -3.00 -12.99
C VAL A 46 -6.00 -1.94 -12.21
N PRO A 47 -5.72 -2.15 -10.92
CA PRO A 47 -4.94 -1.19 -10.14
C PRO A 47 -3.55 -1.02 -10.75
N GLN A 48 -3.08 0.22 -10.80
CA GLN A 48 -1.72 0.56 -11.16
C GLN A 48 -0.90 0.76 -9.89
N PHE A 49 0.34 0.27 -9.93
CA PHE A 49 1.27 0.36 -8.83
C PHE A 49 2.50 1.17 -9.25
N ASP A 50 3.03 1.95 -8.33
CA ASP A 50 4.29 2.66 -8.53
C ASP A 50 5.49 1.71 -8.42
N LYS A 51 6.70 2.27 -8.56
CA LYS A 51 7.97 1.53 -8.40
C LYS A 51 8.18 0.92 -7.00
N ASN A 52 7.44 1.39 -6.01
CA ASN A 52 7.53 0.97 -4.61
C ASN A 52 6.44 -0.07 -4.25
N GLY A 53 5.55 -0.40 -5.20
CA GLY A 53 4.42 -1.31 -4.96
C GLY A 53 3.21 -0.63 -4.33
N ASP A 54 3.19 0.70 -4.25
CA ASP A 54 2.06 1.48 -3.76
C ASP A 54 1.03 1.71 -4.86
N LYS A 55 -0.26 1.66 -4.48
CA LYS A 55 -1.37 1.89 -5.40
C LYS A 55 -1.40 3.35 -5.84
N ILE A 56 -1.38 3.57 -7.15
CA ILE A 56 -1.63 4.86 -7.75
C ILE A 56 -3.14 5.11 -7.69
N VAL A 57 -3.56 6.03 -6.83
CA VAL A 57 -4.98 6.38 -6.66
C VAL A 57 -5.28 7.60 -7.52
N ASN A 58 -6.27 7.51 -8.42
CA ASN A 58 -6.66 8.60 -9.32
C ASN A 58 -5.52 9.18 -10.16
N GLY A 59 -4.54 8.36 -10.56
CA GLY A 59 -3.37 8.81 -11.33
C GLY A 59 -2.34 9.60 -10.51
N VAL A 60 -2.50 9.69 -9.18
CA VAL A 60 -1.56 10.34 -8.28
C VAL A 60 -0.67 9.29 -7.61
N ASP A 61 0.63 9.40 -7.86
CA ASP A 61 1.66 8.68 -7.13
C ASP A 61 1.94 9.44 -5.83
N GLN A 62 1.56 8.84 -4.69
CA GLN A 62 1.69 9.47 -3.37
C GLN A 62 3.16 9.68 -2.98
N SER A 63 4.07 8.83 -3.47
CA SER A 63 5.51 8.98 -3.18
C SER A 63 6.06 10.26 -3.81
N VAL A 64 5.66 10.54 -5.05
CA VAL A 64 6.06 11.76 -5.78
C VAL A 64 5.43 13.02 -5.16
N GLU A 65 4.19 12.92 -4.66
CA GLU A 65 3.53 14.05 -4.00
C GLU A 65 4.21 14.43 -2.67
N LEU A 66 4.60 13.42 -1.88
CA LEU A 66 5.34 13.62 -0.63
C LEU A 66 6.70 14.27 -0.87
N ASP A 67 7.43 13.84 -1.90
CA ASP A 67 8.70 14.45 -2.29
C ASP A 67 8.53 15.93 -2.66
N ARG A 68 7.52 16.26 -3.47
CA ARG A 68 7.20 17.66 -3.83
C ARG A 68 6.80 18.51 -2.63
N LEU A 69 6.05 17.94 -1.69
CA LEU A 69 5.67 18.64 -0.46
C LEU A 69 6.90 18.94 0.40
N ARG A 70 7.83 17.99 0.48
CA ARG A 70 9.10 18.16 1.20
C ARG A 70 9.93 19.29 0.61
N GLU A 71 10.09 19.32 -0.71
CA GLU A 71 10.78 20.41 -1.42
C GLU A 71 10.13 21.77 -1.14
N ARG A 72 8.79 21.86 -1.19
CA ARG A 72 8.06 23.11 -0.87
C ARG A 72 8.26 23.56 0.57
N LEU A 73 8.32 22.63 1.52
CA LEU A 73 8.55 22.95 2.92
C LEU A 73 9.98 23.42 3.17
N GLU A 74 10.95 22.84 2.47
CA GLU A 74 12.35 23.28 2.53
C GLU A 74 12.51 24.69 1.93
N GLN A 75 11.90 24.97 0.78
CA GLN A 75 11.92 26.31 0.16
C GLN A 75 11.24 27.40 1.00
N LYS A 76 10.20 27.04 1.78
CA LYS A 76 9.50 27.99 2.66
C LYS A 76 10.26 28.27 3.96
N LYS A 77 11.27 27.45 4.27
CA LYS A 77 12.08 27.58 5.49
C LYS A 77 13.27 28.53 5.30
N GLU A 78 13.68 28.78 4.05
CA GLU A 78 14.57 29.88 3.66
C GLU A 78 13.80 31.19 3.46
#